data_AF-A0A957X0H9-F1
#
_entry.id   AF-A0A957X0H9-F1
#
_cell.length_a   1.000
_cell.length_b   1.000
_cell.length_c   1.000
_cell.angle_alpha   90.00
_cell.angle_beta   90.00
_cell.angle_gamma   90.00
#
_symmetry.space_group_name_H-M   'P 1'
#
loop_
_entity.id
_entity.type
_entity.pdbx_description
1 polymer ?
#
loop_
_entity_poly.entity_id
_entity_poly.type
_entity_poly.pdbx_seq_one_letter_code
_entity_poly.pdbx_strand_id
1 'polypeptide(L)'
;DFASKDRGKFTIARLYNQFPGVAEWFRLKAALSTDLLADWRRAITDFGGAHKELSANAFMPPFSYVTGLDFACAAVHCASIAPKLYTMHWSLIIKFWGDVLLAKNPGLDETLLVQALVNLLDVAEDQGGTSLDDYGYPAPDEPHPIPNEPQVRKIEQAKAAVGGKAKLYALVHGYGPADDFRRRLQLVADSAADGVWINRYGYLSDEKLDIIGEVWH
;
A
#
# COMPACT_ATOMS: atom_id res chain seq x y z
N ASP A 1 -17.92 4.70 -15.59
CA ASP A 1 -16.94 3.69 -16.01
C ASP A 1 -16.04 3.26 -14.84
N PHE A 2 -15.23 4.14 -14.24
CA PHE A 2 -14.46 3.75 -13.03
C PHE A 2 -15.33 3.49 -11.77
N ALA A 3 -16.46 4.18 -11.65
CA ALA A 3 -17.44 3.99 -10.59
C ALA A 3 -18.43 2.80 -10.83
N SER A 4 -18.25 2.03 -11.91
CA SER A 4 -19.13 0.91 -12.24
C SER A 4 -18.86 -0.33 -11.36
N LYS A 5 -19.70 -1.37 -11.53
CA LYS A 5 -19.51 -2.68 -10.89
C LYS A 5 -18.21 -3.38 -11.31
N ASP A 6 -17.72 -3.18 -12.54
CA ASP A 6 -16.44 -3.76 -12.98
C ASP A 6 -15.22 -2.95 -12.50
N ARG A 7 -15.43 -1.87 -11.73
CA ARG A 7 -14.40 -1.00 -11.14
C ARG A 7 -13.43 -0.44 -12.20
N GLY A 8 -13.95 -0.17 -13.40
CA GLY A 8 -13.20 0.39 -14.51
C GLY A 8 -12.13 -0.51 -15.13
N LYS A 9 -12.16 -1.84 -14.91
CA LYS A 9 -11.15 -2.76 -15.46
C LYS A 9 -11.05 -2.67 -16.97
N PHE A 10 -12.19 -2.69 -17.68
CA PHE A 10 -12.19 -2.55 -19.14
C PHE A 10 -11.78 -1.14 -19.58
N THR A 11 -12.19 -0.11 -18.82
CA THR A 11 -11.78 1.28 -19.04
C THR A 11 -10.28 1.43 -19.01
N ILE A 12 -9.61 0.85 -18.01
CA ILE A 12 -8.15 0.91 -17.86
C ILE A 12 -7.47 0.28 -19.08
N ALA A 13 -7.91 -0.91 -19.49
CA ALA A 13 -7.36 -1.57 -20.68
C ALA A 13 -7.53 -0.72 -21.94
N ARG A 14 -8.72 -0.14 -22.14
CA ARG A 14 -9.00 0.76 -23.26
C ARG A 14 -8.14 2.02 -23.22
N LEU A 15 -7.96 2.62 -22.04
CA LEU A 15 -7.14 3.82 -21.85
C LEU A 15 -5.67 3.56 -22.09
N TYR A 16 -5.14 2.40 -21.70
CA TYR A 16 -3.76 2.03 -22.04
C TYR A 16 -3.58 1.78 -23.54
N ASN A 17 -4.58 1.28 -24.24
CA ASN A 17 -4.53 1.18 -25.70
C ASN A 17 -4.58 2.56 -26.38
N GLN A 18 -5.40 3.47 -25.84
CA GLN A 18 -5.54 4.82 -26.39
C GLN A 18 -4.35 5.73 -26.06
N PHE A 19 -3.77 5.58 -24.87
CA PHE A 19 -2.67 6.39 -24.33
C PHE A 19 -1.52 5.49 -23.87
N PRO A 20 -0.82 4.80 -24.79
CA PRO A 20 0.22 3.83 -24.45
C PRO A 20 1.39 4.44 -23.68
N GLY A 21 1.67 5.73 -23.88
CA GLY A 21 2.71 6.47 -23.16
C GLY A 21 2.52 6.48 -21.64
N VAL A 22 1.30 6.32 -21.14
CA VAL A 22 1.05 6.20 -19.68
C VAL A 22 1.63 4.88 -19.15
N ALA A 23 1.44 3.77 -19.86
CA ALA A 23 2.01 2.49 -19.48
C ALA A 23 3.53 2.49 -19.61
N GLU A 24 4.08 3.13 -20.66
CA GLU A 24 5.53 3.33 -20.81
C GLU A 24 6.12 4.16 -19.66
N TRP A 25 5.42 5.21 -19.22
CA TRP A 25 5.84 6.01 -18.08
C TRP A 25 5.85 5.21 -16.76
N PHE A 26 4.87 4.34 -16.52
CA PHE A 26 4.92 3.43 -15.37
C PHE A 26 6.10 2.46 -15.44
N ARG A 27 6.39 1.89 -16.63
CA ARG A 27 7.56 1.02 -16.83
C ARG A 27 8.88 1.78 -16.61
N LEU A 28 8.97 3.03 -17.05
CA LEU A 28 10.15 3.86 -16.82
C LEU A 28 10.39 4.06 -15.32
N LYS A 29 9.35 4.42 -14.55
CA LYS A 29 9.48 4.57 -13.09
C LYS A 29 9.89 3.27 -12.41
N ALA A 30 9.32 2.13 -12.82
CA ALA A 30 9.73 0.81 -12.35
C ALA A 30 11.21 0.50 -12.65
N ALA A 31 11.66 0.80 -13.87
CA ALA A 31 13.05 0.62 -14.27
C ALA A 31 14.01 1.47 -13.43
N LEU A 32 13.69 2.76 -13.21
CA LEU A 32 14.50 3.66 -12.38
C LEU A 32 14.63 3.17 -10.94
N SER A 33 13.52 2.74 -10.31
CA SER A 33 13.57 2.20 -8.95
C SER A 33 14.35 0.88 -8.89
N THR A 34 14.23 0.03 -9.91
CA THR A 34 14.93 -1.25 -9.97
C THR A 34 16.43 -1.05 -10.13
N ASP A 35 16.85 -0.14 -11.01
CA ASP A 35 18.26 0.19 -11.23
C ASP A 35 18.89 0.73 -9.94
N LEU A 36 18.19 1.61 -9.23
CA LEU A 36 18.64 2.12 -7.92
C LEU A 36 18.81 1.00 -6.87
N LEU A 37 17.87 0.06 -6.80
CA LEU A 37 17.97 -1.09 -5.89
C LEU A 37 19.12 -2.02 -6.26
N ALA A 38 19.35 -2.24 -7.56
CA ALA A 38 20.48 -3.02 -8.05
C ALA A 38 21.81 -2.36 -7.66
N ASP A 39 21.91 -1.04 -7.80
CA ASP A 39 23.09 -0.25 -7.43
C ASP A 39 23.36 -0.31 -5.93
N TRP A 40 22.34 -0.12 -5.10
CA TRP A 40 22.46 -0.27 -3.64
C TRP A 40 22.86 -1.69 -3.25
N ARG A 41 22.29 -2.70 -3.90
CA ARG A 41 22.67 -4.10 -3.65
C ARG A 41 24.15 -4.34 -3.96
N ARG A 42 24.66 -3.84 -5.09
CA ARG A 42 26.09 -3.95 -5.42
C ARG A 42 26.95 -3.25 -4.39
N ALA A 43 26.65 -1.98 -4.07
CA ALA A 43 27.39 -1.21 -3.07
C ALA A 43 27.42 -1.88 -1.69
N ILE A 44 26.29 -2.40 -1.21
CA ILE A 44 26.24 -3.12 0.08
C ILE A 44 27.12 -4.37 0.03
N THR A 45 27.12 -5.10 -1.08
CA THR A 45 27.97 -6.29 -1.23
C THR A 45 29.45 -5.93 -1.27
N ASP A 46 29.83 -4.91 -2.05
CA ASP A 46 31.22 -4.53 -2.27
C ASP A 46 31.86 -3.95 -1.00
N PHE A 47 31.12 -3.16 -0.23
CA PHE A 47 31.65 -2.42 0.93
C PHE A 47 31.22 -2.99 2.28
N GLY A 48 30.04 -3.61 2.36
CA GLY A 48 29.49 -4.20 3.58
C GLY A 48 29.63 -5.73 3.66
N GLY A 49 29.91 -6.38 2.52
CA GLY A 49 30.02 -7.83 2.39
C GLY A 49 28.71 -8.52 1.97
N ALA A 50 28.83 -9.67 1.31
CA ALA A 50 27.71 -10.42 0.73
C ALA A 50 26.65 -10.90 1.74
N HIS A 51 27.00 -10.98 3.03
CA HIS A 51 26.11 -11.40 4.11
C HIS A 51 25.14 -10.29 4.58
N LYS A 52 25.35 -9.04 4.16
CA LYS A 52 24.44 -7.94 4.50
C LYS A 52 23.23 -7.98 3.58
N GLU A 53 22.05 -7.80 4.17
CA GLU A 53 20.78 -7.80 3.43
C GLU A 53 20.37 -6.39 3.01
N LEU A 54 19.61 -6.32 1.91
CA LEU A 54 18.92 -5.11 1.48
C LEU A 54 17.41 -5.33 1.71
N SER A 55 16.79 -4.41 2.44
CA SER A 55 15.34 -4.38 2.62
C SER A 55 14.77 -3.10 2.00
N ALA A 56 13.77 -3.22 1.13
CA ALA A 56 13.11 -2.08 0.51
C ALA A 56 11.77 -1.78 1.19
N ASN A 57 11.52 -0.53 1.55
CA ASN A 57 10.18 -0.09 1.92
C ASN A 57 9.34 0.18 0.67
N ALA A 58 8.08 -0.24 0.68
CA ALA A 58 7.15 -0.03 -0.43
C ALA A 58 5.82 0.53 0.06
N PHE A 59 4.98 1.01 -0.85
CA PHE A 59 3.55 1.14 -0.58
C PHE A 59 2.86 -0.20 -0.90
N MET A 60 1.64 -0.43 -0.40
CA MET A 60 0.85 -1.56 -0.88
C MET A 60 0.38 -1.31 -2.33
N PRO A 61 0.06 -2.36 -3.11
CA PRO A 61 -0.65 -2.19 -4.37
C PRO A 61 -1.99 -1.44 -4.20
N PRO A 62 -2.45 -0.66 -5.19
CA PRO A 62 -1.76 -0.32 -6.44
C PRO A 62 -0.80 0.88 -6.28
N PHE A 63 -0.64 1.47 -5.09
CA PHE A 63 0.16 2.68 -4.89
C PHE A 63 1.63 2.52 -5.32
N SER A 64 2.24 1.36 -5.08
CA SER A 64 3.61 1.07 -5.54
C SER A 64 3.73 1.06 -7.07
N TYR A 65 2.70 0.60 -7.78
CA TYR A 65 2.66 0.65 -9.24
C TYR A 65 2.66 2.10 -9.74
N VAL A 66 1.85 2.97 -9.11
CA VAL A 66 1.76 4.39 -9.50
C VAL A 66 3.04 5.15 -9.15
N THR A 67 3.65 4.85 -8.02
CA THR A 67 4.86 5.54 -7.51
C THR A 67 6.16 4.98 -8.08
N GLY A 68 6.14 3.79 -8.69
CA GLY A 68 7.26 3.26 -9.47
C GLY A 68 8.07 2.15 -8.82
N LEU A 69 7.62 1.54 -7.72
CA LEU A 69 8.26 0.33 -7.19
C LEU A 69 7.51 -0.89 -7.74
N ASP A 70 8.22 -1.73 -8.50
CA ASP A 70 7.72 -3.03 -8.94
C ASP A 70 8.23 -4.13 -7.99
N PHE A 71 7.30 -4.90 -7.40
CA PHE A 71 7.65 -5.93 -6.41
C PHE A 71 8.47 -7.08 -7.01
N ALA A 72 8.18 -7.48 -8.25
CA ALA A 72 8.87 -8.59 -8.90
C ALA A 72 10.32 -8.23 -9.22
N CYS A 73 10.54 -7.00 -9.72
CA CYS A 73 11.87 -6.46 -9.99
C CYS A 73 12.64 -6.17 -8.69
N ALA A 74 12.01 -5.55 -7.69
CA ALA A 74 12.65 -5.27 -6.41
C ALA A 74 13.11 -6.56 -5.70
N ALA A 75 12.31 -7.63 -5.79
CA ALA A 75 12.63 -8.92 -5.17
C ALA A 75 13.84 -9.64 -5.79
N VAL A 76 14.34 -9.20 -6.96
CA VAL A 76 15.61 -9.70 -7.51
C VAL A 76 16.82 -9.18 -6.72
N HIS A 77 16.70 -8.00 -6.10
CA HIS A 77 17.82 -7.31 -5.45
C HIS A 77 17.69 -7.25 -3.93
N CYS A 78 16.48 -7.39 -3.39
CA CYS A 78 16.21 -7.27 -1.96
C CYS A 78 16.03 -8.64 -1.32
N ALA A 79 16.57 -8.81 -0.10
CA ALA A 79 16.27 -9.99 0.72
C ALA A 79 14.83 -9.91 1.27
N SER A 80 14.35 -8.70 1.52
CA SER A 80 12.99 -8.45 1.96
C SER A 80 12.39 -7.16 1.40
N ILE A 81 11.06 -7.10 1.35
CA ILE A 81 10.29 -5.92 1.00
C ILE A 81 9.27 -5.69 2.11
N ALA A 82 9.24 -4.48 2.64
CA ALA A 82 8.34 -4.07 3.71
C ALA A 82 7.29 -3.09 3.19
N PRO A 83 6.17 -3.57 2.63
CA PRO A 83 5.13 -2.68 2.16
C PRO A 83 4.29 -2.13 3.32
N LYS A 84 4.03 -0.83 3.28
CA LYS A 84 3.33 -0.07 4.33
C LYS A 84 1.85 -0.38 4.38
N LEU A 85 1.41 -1.09 5.41
CA LEU A 85 0.00 -1.32 5.75
C LEU A 85 -0.60 -0.13 6.53
N TYR A 86 -0.24 1.08 6.11
CA TYR A 86 -0.60 2.33 6.78
C TYR A 86 -1.93 2.82 6.24
N THR A 87 -3.01 2.15 6.68
CA THR A 87 -4.36 2.37 6.16
C THR A 87 -4.89 3.79 6.38
N MET A 88 -4.41 4.51 7.41
CA MET A 88 -4.68 5.95 7.56
C MET A 88 -4.19 6.78 6.36
N HIS A 89 -3.03 6.45 5.79
CA HIS A 89 -2.52 7.16 4.63
C HIS A 89 -3.31 6.82 3.38
N TRP A 90 -3.85 5.60 3.26
CA TRP A 90 -4.66 5.24 2.10
C TRP A 90 -5.94 6.06 2.05
N SER A 91 -6.58 6.26 3.21
CA SER A 91 -7.72 7.17 3.34
C SER A 91 -7.33 8.61 2.99
N LEU A 92 -6.22 9.12 3.56
CA LEU A 92 -5.74 10.47 3.27
C LEU A 92 -5.43 10.69 1.79
N ILE A 93 -4.92 9.68 1.07
CA ILE A 93 -4.65 9.77 -0.38
C ILE A 93 -5.94 10.03 -1.17
N ILE A 94 -7.08 9.43 -0.77
CA ILE A 94 -8.38 9.69 -1.41
C ILE A 94 -8.74 11.17 -1.30
N LYS A 95 -8.67 11.73 -0.08
CA LYS A 95 -8.94 13.16 0.15
C LYS A 95 -7.98 14.03 -0.66
N PHE A 96 -6.67 13.80 -0.52
CA PHE A 96 -5.65 14.62 -1.16
C PHE A 96 -5.77 14.65 -2.69
N TRP A 97 -6.00 13.51 -3.34
CA TRP A 97 -6.17 13.47 -4.80
C TRP A 97 -7.54 14.01 -5.22
N GLY A 98 -8.59 13.73 -4.45
CA GLY A 98 -9.92 14.24 -4.72
C GLY A 98 -9.98 15.76 -4.71
N ASP A 99 -9.40 16.40 -3.69
CA ASP A 99 -9.34 17.85 -3.56
C ASP A 99 -8.68 18.49 -4.79
N VAL A 100 -7.54 17.94 -5.22
CA VAL A 100 -6.82 18.43 -6.40
C VAL A 100 -7.65 18.24 -7.68
N LEU A 101 -8.31 17.10 -7.83
CA LEU A 101 -9.10 16.80 -9.03
C LEU A 101 -10.36 17.66 -9.12
N LEU A 102 -11.09 17.89 -8.04
CA LEU A 102 -12.23 18.81 -8.02
C LEU A 102 -11.80 20.24 -8.33
N ALA A 103 -10.73 20.71 -7.69
CA ALA A 103 -10.21 22.06 -7.90
C ALA A 103 -9.78 22.31 -9.37
N LYS A 104 -9.32 21.27 -10.08
CA LYS A 104 -8.88 21.36 -11.48
C LYS A 104 -9.99 21.08 -12.50
N ASN A 105 -11.14 20.55 -12.08
CA ASN A 105 -12.23 20.19 -12.97
C ASN A 105 -13.56 20.75 -12.45
N PRO A 106 -13.83 22.06 -12.62
CA PRO A 106 -15.09 22.67 -12.18
C PRO A 106 -16.30 21.95 -12.78
N GLY A 107 -17.26 21.59 -11.93
CA GLY A 107 -18.47 20.86 -12.33
C GLY A 107 -18.32 19.33 -12.34
N LEU A 108 -17.16 18.79 -11.96
CA LEU A 108 -17.02 17.36 -11.69
C LEU A 108 -17.85 16.98 -10.46
N ASP A 109 -18.64 15.91 -10.59
CA ASP A 109 -19.43 15.35 -9.50
C ASP A 109 -18.52 14.67 -8.46
N GLU A 110 -18.59 15.14 -7.21
CA GLU A 110 -17.74 14.65 -6.12
C GLU A 110 -18.01 13.17 -5.82
N THR A 111 -19.28 12.77 -5.72
CA THR A 111 -19.65 11.38 -5.42
C THR A 111 -19.09 10.41 -6.45
N LEU A 112 -19.21 10.75 -7.74
CA LEU A 112 -18.65 9.99 -8.84
C LEU A 112 -17.13 9.90 -8.76
N LEU A 113 -16.46 11.01 -8.43
CA LEU A 113 -15.01 11.06 -8.25
C LEU A 113 -14.55 10.18 -7.08
N VAL A 114 -15.18 10.31 -5.92
CA VAL A 114 -14.87 9.53 -4.72
C VAL A 114 -15.01 8.04 -5.02
N GLN A 115 -16.14 7.63 -5.60
CA GLN A 115 -16.36 6.23 -5.97
C GLN A 115 -15.31 5.72 -6.97
N ALA A 116 -14.93 6.54 -7.96
CA ALA A 116 -13.88 6.19 -8.91
C ALA A 116 -12.52 6.01 -8.23
N LEU A 117 -12.13 6.90 -7.31
CA LEU A 117 -10.89 6.81 -6.55
C LEU A 117 -10.87 5.58 -5.62
N VAL A 118 -11.97 5.32 -4.93
CA VAL A 118 -12.13 4.17 -4.04
C VAL A 118 -11.96 2.86 -4.79
N ASN A 119 -12.58 2.76 -5.97
CA ASN A 119 -12.48 1.60 -6.84
C ASN A 119 -11.06 1.44 -7.41
N LEU A 120 -10.47 2.53 -7.91
CA LEU A 120 -9.14 2.52 -8.53
C LEU A 120 -8.04 2.16 -7.53
N LEU A 121 -8.15 2.65 -6.29
CA LEU A 121 -7.17 2.44 -5.24
C LEU A 121 -7.48 1.23 -4.34
N ASP A 122 -8.62 0.58 -4.55
CA ASP A 122 -9.09 -0.60 -3.82
C ASP A 122 -8.98 -0.40 -2.29
N VAL A 123 -9.72 0.58 -1.77
CA VAL A 123 -9.70 0.95 -0.33
C VAL A 123 -11.00 0.60 0.40
N ALA A 124 -11.96 -0.04 -0.28
CA ALA A 124 -13.23 -0.49 0.30
C ALA A 124 -13.63 -1.89 -0.20
N GLU A 125 -14.46 -2.57 0.58
CA GLU A 125 -15.11 -3.84 0.23
C GLU A 125 -16.29 -3.61 -0.70
N ASP A 126 -17.30 -2.87 -0.23
CA ASP A 126 -18.51 -2.49 -0.96
C ASP A 126 -18.47 -1.03 -1.44
N GLN A 127 -19.58 -0.29 -1.30
CA GLN A 127 -19.63 1.15 -1.47
C GLN A 127 -18.86 1.77 -0.30
N GLY A 128 -17.75 2.45 -0.59
CA GLY A 128 -17.04 3.27 0.38
C GLY A 128 -17.83 4.52 0.78
N GLY A 129 -17.15 5.48 1.40
CA GLY A 129 -17.68 6.83 1.56
C GLY A 129 -18.09 7.44 0.21
N THR A 130 -18.99 8.41 0.28
CA THR A 130 -19.58 9.09 -0.88
C THR A 130 -19.10 10.52 -1.03
N SER A 131 -18.41 11.07 -0.02
CA SER A 131 -17.80 12.40 -0.04
C SER A 131 -16.32 12.31 0.37
N LEU A 132 -15.52 13.31 -0.04
CA LEU A 132 -14.13 13.46 0.39
C LEU A 132 -13.98 13.70 1.89
N ASP A 133 -15.05 14.11 2.58
CA ASP A 133 -15.05 14.27 4.03
C ASP A 133 -15.20 12.93 4.78
N ASP A 134 -15.63 11.87 4.10
CA ASP A 134 -15.59 10.50 4.64
C ASP A 134 -14.16 9.94 4.70
N TYR A 135 -13.19 10.66 4.11
CA TYR A 135 -11.79 10.26 4.00
C TYR A 135 -10.90 11.28 4.69
N GLY A 136 -9.85 10.80 5.33
CA GLY A 136 -8.98 11.65 6.13
C GLY A 136 -7.98 10.86 6.96
N TYR A 137 -7.19 11.61 7.72
CA TYR A 137 -6.31 11.02 8.71
C TYR A 137 -7.06 10.93 10.04
N PRO A 138 -7.27 9.73 10.62
CA PRO A 138 -8.02 9.56 11.86
C PRO A 138 -7.28 10.18 13.04
N ALA A 139 -8.01 10.62 14.06
CA ALA A 139 -7.46 11.06 15.33
C ALA A 139 -6.73 9.91 16.07
N PRO A 140 -5.88 10.18 17.07
CA PRO A 140 -5.08 9.14 17.73
C PRO A 140 -5.88 8.05 18.43
N ASP A 141 -7.08 8.39 18.88
CA ASP A 141 -8.06 7.52 19.55
C ASP A 141 -9.09 6.91 18.58
N GLU A 142 -9.05 7.29 17.31
CA GLU A 142 -9.92 6.75 16.27
C GLU A 142 -9.29 5.55 15.55
N PRO A 143 -10.07 4.50 15.24
CA PRO A 143 -9.57 3.36 14.49
C PRO A 143 -9.19 3.75 13.05
N HIS A 144 -8.29 2.98 12.45
CA HIS A 144 -7.96 3.18 11.05
C HIS A 144 -9.18 2.85 10.15
N PRO A 145 -9.51 3.72 9.17
CA PRO A 145 -10.81 3.68 8.47
C PRO A 145 -10.92 2.59 7.39
N ILE A 146 -9.83 1.91 7.05
CA ILE A 146 -9.84 0.89 5.98
C ILE A 146 -10.23 -0.47 6.55
N PRO A 147 -11.21 -1.17 5.95
CA PRO A 147 -11.63 -2.50 6.38
C PRO A 147 -10.56 -3.56 6.12
N ASN A 148 -10.78 -4.78 6.62
CA ASN A 148 -9.79 -5.85 6.57
C ASN A 148 -9.57 -6.36 5.14
N GLU A 149 -10.63 -6.56 4.36
CA GLU A 149 -10.48 -7.27 3.08
C GLU A 149 -9.60 -6.57 2.04
N PRO A 150 -9.67 -5.23 1.84
CA PRO A 150 -8.72 -4.56 0.97
C PRO A 150 -7.27 -4.73 1.43
N GLN A 151 -7.03 -4.78 2.74
CA GLN A 151 -5.69 -5.04 3.27
C GLN A 151 -5.22 -6.44 2.92
N VAL A 152 -6.06 -7.47 3.14
CA VAL A 152 -5.77 -8.87 2.80
C VAL A 152 -5.47 -9.02 1.31
N ARG A 153 -6.36 -8.54 0.43
CA ARG A 153 -6.17 -8.63 -1.02
C ARG A 153 -4.86 -7.97 -1.48
N LYS A 154 -4.50 -6.84 -0.89
CA LYS A 154 -3.25 -6.15 -1.24
C LYS A 154 -2.02 -6.92 -0.74
N ILE A 155 -2.09 -7.57 0.42
CA ILE A 155 -1.01 -8.44 0.91
C ILE A 155 -0.83 -9.61 -0.06
N GLU A 156 -1.92 -10.26 -0.47
CA GLU A 156 -1.89 -11.35 -1.44
C GLU A 156 -1.30 -10.91 -2.78
N GLN A 157 -1.73 -9.75 -3.30
CA GLN A 157 -1.20 -9.18 -4.54
C GLN A 157 0.30 -8.89 -4.43
N ALA A 158 0.75 -8.30 -3.33
CA ALA A 158 2.17 -8.04 -3.10
C ALA A 158 2.97 -9.35 -2.99
N LYS A 159 2.46 -10.33 -2.24
CA LYS A 159 3.07 -11.65 -2.07
C LYS A 159 3.20 -12.40 -3.40
N ALA A 160 2.14 -12.39 -4.20
CA ALA A 160 2.14 -12.98 -5.54
C ALA A 160 3.17 -12.30 -6.46
N ALA A 161 3.23 -10.96 -6.45
CA ALA A 161 4.18 -10.21 -7.26
C ALA A 161 5.65 -10.46 -6.85
N VAL A 162 5.94 -10.63 -5.55
CA VAL A 162 7.27 -11.03 -5.05
C VAL A 162 7.68 -12.41 -5.59
N GLY A 163 6.73 -13.32 -5.79
CA GLY A 163 6.98 -14.63 -6.40
C GLY A 163 7.98 -15.50 -5.62
N GLY A 164 8.04 -15.33 -4.29
CA GLY A 164 8.93 -16.09 -3.41
C GLY A 164 10.42 -15.71 -3.46
N LYS A 165 10.81 -14.70 -4.24
CA LYS A 165 12.22 -14.29 -4.40
C LYS A 165 12.77 -13.45 -3.24
N ALA A 166 11.88 -12.84 -2.47
CA ALA A 166 12.19 -12.06 -1.27
C ALA A 166 11.15 -12.35 -0.17
N LYS A 167 11.48 -11.99 1.07
CA LYS A 167 10.50 -12.00 2.17
C LYS A 167 9.62 -10.77 2.11
N LEU A 168 8.31 -10.94 2.25
CA LEU A 168 7.35 -9.85 2.37
C LEU A 168 7.01 -9.66 3.84
N TYR A 169 7.45 -8.55 4.42
CA TYR A 169 7.15 -8.21 5.80
C TYR A 169 6.17 -7.03 5.85
N ALA A 170 4.88 -7.28 6.06
CA ALA A 170 3.92 -6.19 6.09
C ALA A 170 4.24 -5.23 7.25
N LEU A 171 4.27 -3.93 6.95
CA LEU A 171 4.69 -2.93 7.92
C LEU A 171 3.46 -2.30 8.57
N VAL A 172 3.16 -2.72 9.80
CA VAL A 172 2.05 -2.23 10.63
C VAL A 172 2.49 -0.99 11.40
N HIS A 173 1.61 -0.01 11.54
CA HIS A 173 1.89 1.22 12.30
C HIS A 173 1.35 1.10 13.73
N GLY A 174 2.11 1.57 14.73
CA GLY A 174 1.69 1.60 16.13
C GLY A 174 0.66 2.67 16.49
N TYR A 175 0.20 3.49 15.54
CA TYR A 175 -0.76 4.59 15.76
C TYR A 175 -2.19 4.05 15.81
N GLY A 176 -3.09 4.75 16.50
CA GLY A 176 -4.48 4.33 16.72
C GLY A 176 -4.70 3.64 18.08
N PRO A 177 -5.96 3.34 18.44
CA PRO A 177 -6.31 2.66 19.68
C PRO A 177 -5.81 1.20 19.71
N ALA A 178 -5.70 0.62 20.91
CA ALA A 178 -5.14 -0.72 21.12
C ALA A 178 -5.92 -1.81 20.37
N ASP A 179 -7.25 -1.77 20.39
CA ASP A 179 -8.11 -2.73 19.69
C ASP A 179 -7.93 -2.68 18.17
N ASP A 180 -7.81 -1.49 17.60
CA ASP A 180 -7.53 -1.32 16.17
C ASP A 180 -6.12 -1.82 15.80
N PHE A 181 -5.14 -1.53 16.66
CA PHE A 181 -3.78 -2.06 16.49
C PHE A 181 -3.78 -3.59 16.52
N ARG A 182 -4.45 -4.23 17.49
CA ARG A 182 -4.63 -5.68 17.57
C ARG A 182 -5.27 -6.22 16.29
N ARG A 183 -6.38 -5.64 15.84
CA ARG A 183 -7.08 -6.05 14.61
C ARG A 183 -6.14 -6.07 13.41
N ARG A 184 -5.37 -5.01 13.21
CA ARG A 184 -4.43 -4.89 12.06
C ARG A 184 -3.23 -5.83 12.20
N LEU A 185 -2.73 -6.05 13.41
CA LEU A 185 -1.65 -7.00 13.65
C LEU A 185 -2.11 -8.44 13.39
N GLN A 186 -3.28 -8.82 13.93
CA GLN A 186 -3.89 -10.14 13.72
C GLN A 186 -4.15 -10.40 12.23
N LEU A 187 -4.64 -9.39 11.51
CA LEU A 187 -4.82 -9.50 10.06
C LEU A 187 -3.53 -9.90 9.34
N VAL A 188 -2.38 -9.33 9.73
CA VAL A 188 -1.09 -9.70 9.13
C VAL A 188 -0.67 -11.10 9.56
N ALA A 189 -0.91 -11.48 10.82
CA ALA A 189 -0.59 -12.82 11.35
C ALA A 189 -1.34 -13.92 10.60
N ASP A 190 -2.60 -13.66 10.26
CA ASP A 190 -3.47 -14.60 9.54
C ASP A 190 -3.26 -14.57 8.01
N SER A 191 -2.40 -13.67 7.51
CA SER A 191 -2.21 -13.45 6.07
C SER A 191 -1.07 -14.27 5.48
N ALA A 192 -0.90 -14.17 4.16
CA ALA A 192 0.22 -14.77 3.43
C ALA A 192 1.56 -13.99 3.54
N ALA A 193 1.64 -12.95 4.38
CA ALA A 193 2.91 -12.26 4.65
C ALA A 193 3.91 -13.21 5.32
N ASP A 194 5.21 -13.04 5.06
CA ASP A 194 6.26 -13.84 5.72
C ASP A 194 6.55 -13.39 7.16
N GLY A 195 6.02 -12.24 7.55
CA GLY A 195 6.25 -11.64 8.85
C GLY A 195 5.69 -10.22 8.92
N VAL A 196 5.92 -9.59 10.07
CA VAL A 196 5.50 -8.22 10.34
C VAL A 196 6.69 -7.37 10.79
N TRP A 197 6.69 -6.11 10.36
CA TRP A 197 7.47 -5.07 11.03
C TRP A 197 6.50 -4.08 11.66
N ILE A 198 6.89 -3.54 12.82
CA ILE A 198 6.10 -2.52 13.52
C ILE A 198 6.83 -1.20 13.43
N ASN A 199 6.13 -0.17 12.95
CA ASN A 199 6.67 1.18 12.82
C ASN A 199 6.09 2.13 13.87
N ARG A 200 6.92 3.11 14.24
CA ARG A 200 6.67 4.12 15.28
C ARG A 200 6.46 3.51 16.68
N TYR A 201 7.56 2.99 17.24
CA TYR A 201 7.63 2.49 18.62
C TYR A 201 7.16 3.51 19.67
N GLY A 202 7.24 4.82 19.40
CA GLY A 202 6.74 5.86 20.30
C GLY A 202 5.21 5.88 20.51
N TYR A 203 4.44 5.11 19.73
CA TYR A 203 2.99 4.94 19.94
C TYR A 203 2.63 3.59 20.60
N LEU A 204 3.62 2.78 20.96
CA LEU A 204 3.38 1.52 21.66
C LEU A 204 3.26 1.78 23.17
N SER A 205 2.11 1.42 23.72
CA SER A 205 1.87 1.28 25.16
C SER A 205 2.20 -0.14 25.61
N ASP A 206 2.29 -0.36 26.93
CA ASP A 206 2.46 -1.70 27.51
C ASP A 206 1.39 -2.67 26.98
N GLU A 207 0.13 -2.23 26.93
CA GLU A 207 -0.98 -2.99 26.35
C GLU A 207 -0.72 -3.41 24.89
N LYS A 208 -0.14 -2.54 24.06
CA LYS A 208 0.21 -2.90 22.67
C LYS A 208 1.41 -3.85 22.61
N LEU A 209 2.33 -3.79 23.56
CA LEU A 209 3.43 -4.74 23.65
C LEU A 209 2.91 -6.14 24.04
N ASP A 210 1.97 -6.21 24.98
CA ASP A 210 1.29 -7.45 25.35
C ASP A 210 0.53 -8.05 24.15
N ILE A 211 -0.22 -7.21 23.41
CA ILE A 211 -0.87 -7.60 22.14
C ILE A 211 0.13 -8.22 21.16
N ILE A 212 1.33 -7.66 21.03
CA ILE A 212 2.36 -8.22 20.11
C ILE A 212 2.77 -9.62 20.58
N GLY A 213 3.02 -9.81 21.88
CA GLY A 213 3.33 -11.12 22.43
C GLY A 213 2.21 -12.14 22.26
N GLU A 214 0.95 -11.70 22.38
CA GLU A 214 -0.22 -12.55 22.20
C GLU A 214 -0.52 -12.90 20.75
N VAL A 215 -0.25 -12.01 19.79
CA VAL A 215 -0.58 -12.28 18.37
C VAL A 215 0.57 -12.98 17.64
N TRP A 216 1.82 -12.72 18.05
CA TRP A 216 3.02 -13.08 17.28
C TRP A 216 3.94 -14.09 17.98
N HIS A 217 3.35 -15.01 18.76
CA HIS A 217 4.06 -16.09 19.45
C HIS A 217 4.32 -17.32 18.58
#